data_AF-A0A965JLF4-F1
#
_entry.id   AF-A0A965JLF4-F1
#
_cell.length_a   1.000
_cell.length_b   1.000
_cell.length_c   1.000
_cell.angle_alpha   90.00
_cell.angle_beta   90.00
_cell.angle_gamma   90.00
#
_symmetry.space_group_name_H-M   'P 1'
#
loop_
_entity.id
_entity.type
_entity.pdbx_description
1 polymer ?
#
loop_
_entity_poly.entity_id
_entity_poly.type
_entity_poly.pdbx_seq_one_letter_code
_entity_poly.pdbx_strand_id
1 'polypeptide(L)'
;MRILMVCLGNICRSPIADGLLRRKVKENNLNILVDSAGTAAYHIGKAPDSRMCSTAEEFGTNIKNLVARKFTINDFDDFDIIYAMDEANRENILSLARNNSVRKKM
;
A
#
# COMPACT_ATOMS: atom_id res chain seq x y z
N MET A 1 13.95 -3.31 5.91
CA MET A 1 12.87 -2.35 6.20
C MET A 1 11.68 -2.66 5.31
N ARG A 2 10.45 -2.56 5.82
CA ARG A 2 9.20 -2.92 5.14
C ARG A 2 8.22 -1.74 5.17
N ILE A 3 7.72 -1.33 4.01
CA ILE A 3 6.83 -0.18 3.84
C ILE A 3 5.50 -0.65 3.25
N LEU A 4 4.39 -0.21 3.84
CA LEU A 4 3.03 -0.51 3.36
C LEU A 4 2.30 0.75 2.91
N MET A 5 1.76 0.73 1.69
CA MET A 5 0.93 1.79 1.14
C MET A 5 -0.55 1.45 1.33
N VAL A 6 -1.35 2.30 1.96
CA VAL A 6 -2.75 1.97 2.29
C VAL A 6 -3.73 3.02 1.75
N CYS A 7 -4.68 2.58 0.92
CA CYS A 7 -5.80 3.40 0.47
C CYS A 7 -7.15 2.76 0.85
N LEU A 8 -8.27 3.26 0.32
CA LEU A 8 -9.58 2.64 0.56
C LEU A 8 -9.71 1.24 -0.07
N GLY A 9 -9.58 1.15 -1.40
CA GLY A 9 -9.97 -0.05 -2.17
C GLY A 9 -8.81 -0.88 -2.73
N ASN A 10 -7.57 -0.45 -2.55
CA ASN A 10 -6.35 -1.10 -3.06
C ASN A 10 -6.34 -1.42 -4.57
N ILE A 11 -7.03 -0.60 -5.37
CA ILE A 11 -7.01 -0.74 -6.85
C ILE A 11 -6.48 0.49 -7.57
N CYS A 12 -6.42 1.67 -6.91
CA CYS A 12 -5.95 2.90 -7.56
C CYS A 12 -4.71 3.49 -6.90
N ARG A 13 -4.90 4.17 -5.77
CA ARG A 13 -3.87 5.01 -5.12
C ARG A 13 -2.73 4.20 -4.49
N SER A 14 -3.03 3.21 -3.65
CA SER A 14 -1.96 2.43 -3.02
C SER A 14 -1.19 1.52 -3.98
N PRO A 15 -1.80 0.88 -5.01
CA PRO A 15 -1.05 0.13 -6.02
C PRO A 15 -0.05 0.97 -6.81
N ILE A 16 -0.43 2.17 -7.28
CA ILE A 16 0.52 3.03 -8.01
C ILE A 16 1.65 3.51 -7.09
N ALA A 17 1.36 3.85 -5.84
CA ALA A 17 2.36 4.26 -4.87
C ALA A 17 3.38 3.14 -4.60
N ASP A 18 2.90 1.91 -4.46
CA ASP A 18 3.73 0.71 -4.33
C ASP A 18 4.60 0.49 -5.58
N GLY A 19 4.01 0.48 -6.77
CA GLY A 19 4.76 0.30 -8.03
C GLY A 19 5.87 1.35 -8.23
N LEU A 20 5.57 2.62 -7.93
CA LEU A 20 6.55 3.71 -8.05
C LEU A 20 7.65 3.61 -6.99
N LEU A 21 7.31 3.24 -5.76
CA LEU A 21 8.32 3.09 -4.71
C LEU A 21 9.20 1.87 -4.95
N ARG A 22 8.66 0.72 -5.36
CA ARG A 22 9.47 -0.47 -5.74
C ARG A 22 10.47 -0.13 -6.83
N ARG A 23 10.06 0.65 -7.83
CA ARG A 23 10.96 1.15 -8.89
C ARG A 23 12.10 1.96 -8.28
N LYS A 24 11.81 2.98 -7.47
CA LYS A 24 12.83 3.83 -6.82
C LYS A 24 13.77 3.03 -5.92
N VAL A 25 13.24 2.11 -5.13
CA VAL A 25 14.02 1.19 -4.27
C VAL A 25 15.02 0.40 -5.10
N LYS A 26 14.57 -0.16 -6.23
CA LYS A 26 15.43 -0.90 -7.17
C LYS A 26 16.50 0.00 -7.80
N GLU A 27 16.12 1.17 -8.30
CA GLU A 27 17.05 2.13 -8.92
C GLU A 27 18.16 2.59 -7.98
N ASN A 28 17.88 2.66 -6.68
CA ASN A 28 18.82 3.09 -5.66
C ASN A 28 19.49 1.92 -4.91
N ASN A 29 19.30 0.67 -5.35
CA ASN A 29 19.84 -0.54 -4.72
C ASN A 29 19.56 -0.63 -3.21
N LEU A 30 18.35 -0.24 -2.78
CA LEU A 30 17.94 -0.26 -1.38
C LEU A 30 17.33 -1.62 -1.00
N ASN A 31 17.66 -2.12 0.19
CA ASN A 31 17.06 -3.35 0.73
C ASN A 31 15.74 -3.05 1.48
N ILE A 32 14.73 -2.63 0.71
CA ILE A 32 13.39 -2.26 1.21
C ILE A 32 12.35 -3.14 0.52
N LEU A 33 11.45 -3.73 1.31
CA LEU A 33 10.27 -4.39 0.78
C LEU A 33 9.09 -3.42 0.81
N VAL A 34 8.30 -3.44 -0.25
CA VAL A 34 7.13 -2.56 -0.41
C VAL A 34 5.93 -3.41 -0.77
N ASP A 35 4.79 -3.08 -0.18
CA ASP A 35 3.50 -3.70 -0.48
C ASP A 35 2.38 -2.64 -0.44
N SER A 36 1.17 -3.03 -0.83
CA SER A 36 -0.03 -2.19 -0.70
C SER A 36 -1.25 -2.94 -0.18
N ALA A 37 -2.14 -2.20 0.49
CA ALA A 37 -3.39 -2.72 1.03
C ALA A 37 -4.54 -1.70 0.94
N GLY A 38 -5.75 -2.16 1.28
CA GLY A 38 -6.98 -1.38 1.31
C GLY A 38 -7.66 -1.43 2.68
N THR A 39 -8.20 -0.33 3.18
CA THR A 39 -8.98 -0.35 4.43
C THR A 39 -10.33 -1.06 4.26
N ALA A 40 -10.89 -1.06 3.05
CA ALA A 40 -12.13 -1.75 2.71
C ALA A 40 -11.89 -3.05 1.92
N ALA A 41 -12.89 -3.92 1.94
CA ALA A 41 -12.85 -5.24 1.30
C ALA A 41 -13.48 -5.28 -0.12
N TYR A 42 -13.77 -4.13 -0.73
CA TYR A 42 -14.59 -4.07 -1.96
C TYR A 42 -13.99 -4.78 -3.18
N HIS A 43 -12.67 -4.90 -3.23
CA HIS A 43 -11.95 -5.38 -4.41
C HIS A 43 -10.98 -6.52 -4.13
N ILE A 44 -11.10 -7.23 -3.00
CA ILE A 44 -10.18 -8.33 -2.66
C ILE A 44 -10.06 -9.31 -3.83
N GLY A 45 -8.82 -9.66 -4.20
CA GLY A 45 -8.52 -10.59 -5.29
C GLY A 45 -8.52 -9.96 -6.69
N LYS A 46 -8.90 -8.68 -6.84
CA LYS A 46 -8.90 -7.99 -8.13
C LYS A 46 -7.55 -7.36 -8.44
N ALA A 47 -7.22 -7.27 -9.72
CA ALA A 47 -6.09 -6.47 -10.19
C ALA A 47 -6.35 -4.96 -9.98
N PRO A 48 -5.31 -4.10 -9.99
CA PRO A 48 -5.48 -2.66 -9.99
C PRO A 48 -6.34 -2.18 -11.17
N ASP A 49 -6.96 -1.01 -10.98
CA ASP A 49 -7.74 -0.34 -12.01
C ASP A 49 -6.92 -0.15 -13.28
N SER A 50 -7.53 -0.45 -14.44
CA SER A 50 -6.83 -0.44 -15.71
C SER A 50 -6.23 0.92 -16.06
N ARG A 51 -6.89 2.01 -15.68
CA ARG A 51 -6.39 3.38 -15.90
C ARG A 51 -5.10 3.60 -15.11
N MET A 52 -5.07 3.10 -13.88
CA MET A 52 -3.90 3.21 -13.00
C MET A 52 -2.77 2.30 -13.46
N CYS A 53 -3.09 1.14 -14.04
CA CYS A 53 -2.09 0.32 -14.73
C CYS A 53 -1.46 1.06 -15.91
N SER A 54 -2.26 1.71 -16.76
CA SER A 54 -1.75 2.52 -17.88
C SER A 54 -0.87 3.67 -17.39
N THR A 55 -1.32 4.41 -16.38
CA THR A 55 -0.52 5.49 -15.77
C THR A 55 0.78 4.95 -15.19
N ALA A 56 0.76 3.82 -14.48
CA ALA A 56 1.99 3.22 -13.96
C ALA A 56 3.00 2.91 -15.08
N GLU A 57 2.55 2.40 -16.22
CA GLU A 57 3.40 2.12 -17.38
C GLU A 57 4.02 3.38 -17.98
N GLU A 58 3.27 4.49 -18.06
CA GLU A 58 3.78 5.81 -18.46
C GLU A 58 4.89 6.30 -17.52
N PHE A 59 4.78 5.97 -16.23
CA PHE A 59 5.82 6.21 -15.22
C PHE A 59 6.81 5.05 -15.07
N GLY A 60 6.94 4.17 -16.07
CA GLY A 60 7.97 3.15 -16.16
C GLY A 60 7.92 2.05 -15.08
N THR A 61 6.74 1.76 -14.54
CA THR A 61 6.53 0.67 -13.58
C THR A 61 5.29 -0.15 -13.93
N ASN A 62 5.24 -1.41 -13.52
CA ASN A 62 4.11 -2.30 -13.80
C ASN A 62 3.47 -2.76 -12.50
N ILE A 63 2.17 -2.55 -12.39
CA ILE A 63 1.35 -2.94 -11.23
C ILE A 63 0.27 -3.97 -11.57
N LYS A 64 0.18 -4.44 -12.82
CA LYS A 64 -0.87 -5.37 -13.28
C LYS A 64 -0.88 -6.70 -12.53
N ASN A 65 0.25 -7.10 -11.98
CA ASN A 65 0.42 -8.32 -11.19
C ASN A 65 0.08 -8.15 -9.71
N LEU A 66 -0.24 -6.93 -9.25
CA LEU A 66 -0.71 -6.73 -7.89
C LEU A 66 -2.11 -7.28 -7.73
N VAL A 67 -2.43 -7.68 -6.50
CA VAL A 67 -3.72 -8.23 -6.13
C VAL A 67 -4.22 -7.45 -4.94
N ALA A 68 -5.39 -6.82 -5.10
CA ALA A 68 -6.00 -6.05 -4.05
C ALA A 68 -6.27 -6.92 -2.82
N ARG A 69 -5.83 -6.47 -1.65
CA ARG A 69 -6.05 -7.11 -0.36
C ARG A 69 -6.51 -6.11 0.69
N LYS A 70 -7.15 -6.63 1.74
CA LYS A 70 -7.53 -5.82 2.89
C LYS A 70 -6.35 -5.67 3.84
N PHE A 71 -6.23 -4.49 4.45
CA PHE A 71 -5.39 -4.24 5.59
C PHE A 71 -5.87 -5.09 6.79
N THR A 72 -4.93 -5.66 7.52
CA THR A 72 -5.16 -6.53 8.67
C THR A 72 -4.34 -6.07 9.86
N ILE A 73 -4.70 -6.53 11.06
CA ILE A 73 -3.96 -6.16 12.28
C ILE A 73 -2.51 -6.67 12.22
N ASN A 74 -2.26 -7.78 11.52
CA ASN A 74 -0.91 -8.33 11.36
C ASN A 74 0.00 -7.42 10.53
N ASP A 75 -0.56 -6.56 9.66
CA ASP A 75 0.23 -5.58 8.92
C ASP A 75 0.96 -4.61 9.86
N PHE A 76 0.45 -4.38 11.07
CA PHE A 76 1.17 -3.61 12.08
C PHE A 76 2.42 -4.30 12.60
N ASP A 77 2.48 -5.63 12.56
CA ASP A 77 3.64 -6.40 13.00
C ASP A 77 4.61 -6.63 11.82
N ASP A 78 4.06 -6.78 10.60
CA ASP A 78 4.81 -7.07 9.39
C ASP A 78 5.47 -5.84 8.75
N PHE A 79 5.03 -4.62 9.03
CA PHE A 79 5.56 -3.42 8.40
C PHE A 79 6.18 -2.45 9.41
N ASP A 80 7.26 -1.79 9.00
CA ASP A 80 7.96 -0.80 9.80
C ASP A 80 7.31 0.58 9.65
N ILE A 81 6.85 0.90 8.44
CA ILE A 81 6.21 2.18 8.08
C ILE A 81 4.93 1.90 7.28
N ILE A 82 3.85 2.61 7.62
CA ILE A 82 2.54 2.48 6.97
C ILE A 82 2.08 3.87 6.50
N TYR A 83 2.05 4.09 5.19
CA TYR A 83 1.59 5.34 4.60
C TYR A 83 0.11 5.25 4.21
N ALA A 84 -0.73 6.00 4.92
CA ALA A 84 -2.12 6.23 4.54
C ALA A 84 -2.20 7.27 3.41
N MET A 85 -2.98 6.98 2.37
CA MET A 85 -3.11 7.88 1.20
C MET A 85 -4.03 9.08 1.47
N ASP A 86 -4.86 9.03 2.52
CA ASP A 86 -5.69 10.13 3.00
C ASP A 86 -5.98 9.97 4.49
N GLU A 87 -6.54 11.03 5.08
CA GLU A 87 -6.85 11.09 6.51
C GLU A 87 -7.91 10.07 6.93
N ALA A 88 -8.90 9.80 6.09
CA ALA A 88 -9.91 8.79 6.38
C ALA A 88 -9.30 7.38 6.41
N ASN A 89 -8.32 7.09 5.54
CA ASN A 89 -7.58 5.83 5.56
C ASN A 89 -6.75 5.74 6.85
N ARG A 90 -6.11 6.84 7.26
CA ARG A 90 -5.36 6.92 8.52
C ARG A 90 -6.25 6.59 9.72
N GLU A 91 -7.38 7.25 9.86
CA GLU A 91 -8.33 7.01 10.96
C GLU A 91 -8.88 5.57 10.95
N ASN A 92 -9.21 5.03 9.78
CA ASN A 92 -9.64 3.62 9.67
C ASN A 92 -8.56 2.64 10.13
N ILE A 93 -7.30 2.86 9.74
CA ILE A 93 -6.17 2.03 10.18
C ILE A 93 -6.00 2.16 11.70
N LEU A 94 -6.00 3.38 12.23
CA LEU A 94 -5.82 3.64 13.65
C LEU A 94 -6.93 3.06 14.52
N SER A 95 -8.15 2.92 14.00
CA SER A 95 -9.25 2.24 14.70
C SER A 95 -8.97 0.75 14.98
N LEU A 96 -8.06 0.13 14.22
CA LEU A 96 -7.63 -1.26 14.39
C LEU A 96 -6.38 -1.41 15.27
N ALA A 97 -5.76 -0.29 15.68
CA ALA A 97 -4.51 -0.32 16.43
C ALA A 97 -4.74 -0.85 17.86
N ARG A 98 -3.94 -1.84 18.26
CA ARG A 98 -4.03 -2.46 19.60
C ARG A 98 -3.51 -1.56 20.72
N ASN A 99 -2.59 -0.64 20.41
CA ASN A 99 -1.92 0.21 21.40
C ASN A 99 -1.27 1.45 20.73
N ASN A 100 -0.77 2.37 21.56
CA ASN A 100 -0.13 3.61 21.08
C ASN A 100 1.19 3.39 20.34
N SER A 101 1.90 2.27 20.53
CA SER A 101 3.14 2.03 19.79
C SER A 101 2.91 1.83 18.30
N VAL A 102 1.75 1.29 17.92
CA VAL A 102 1.35 1.14 16.51
C VAL A 102 1.16 2.49 15.83
N ARG A 103 0.72 3.52 16.56
CA ARG A 103 0.53 4.88 16.03
C ARG A 103 1.83 5.52 15.56
N LYS A 104 2.98 5.07 16.06
CA LYS A 104 4.32 5.58 15.68
C LYS A 104 4.81 5.06 14.32
N LYS A 105 4.12 4.07 13.74
CA LYS A 105 4.47 3.51 12.42
C LYS A 105 3.83 4.26 11.25
N MET A 106 2.92 5.20 11.54
CA MET A 106 2.24 6.04 10.56
C MET A 106 2.88 7.42 10.51
#